data_AF-A0A2M9P826-F1
#
_entry.id   AF-A0A2M9P826-F1
#
_cell.length_a   1.000
_cell.length_b   1.000
_cell.length_c   1.000
_cell.angle_alpha   90.00
_cell.angle_beta   90.00
_cell.angle_gamma   90.00
#
_symmetry.space_group_name_H-M   'P 1'
#
loop_
_entity.id
_entity.type
_entity.pdbx_description
1 polymer ?
#
loop_
_entity_poly.entity_id
_entity_poly.type
_entity_poly.pdbx_seq_one_letter_code
_entity_poly.pdbx_strand_id
1 'polypeptide(L)' 'VGDADGSTPPELVRAMAASIPGARFEIIADAGHIPGVERPAEVARLIGDFLEETGHV' A
#
# COMPACT_ATOMS: atom_id res chain seq x y z
N VAL A 1 -1.45 -2.26 1.41
CA VAL A 1 -2.55 -3.25 1.63
C VAL A 1 -3.07 -3.07 3.05
N GLY A 2 -4.36 -3.27 3.29
CA GLY A 2 -4.90 -3.20 4.65
C GLY A 2 -4.50 -4.43 5.49
N ASP A 3 -4.25 -4.25 6.77
CA ASP A 3 -3.85 -5.34 7.68
C ASP A 3 -4.94 -6.41 7.89
N ALA A 4 -6.20 -6.06 7.68
CA ALA A 4 -7.36 -6.94 7.78
C ALA A 4 -7.94 -7.36 6.41
N ASP A 5 -7.19 -7.18 5.31
CA ASP A 5 -7.64 -7.58 3.98
C ASP A 5 -7.77 -9.11 3.86
N GLY A 6 -9.00 -9.61 3.72
CA GLY A 6 -9.28 -11.03 3.50
C GLY A 6 -9.34 -11.45 2.02
N SER A 7 -9.44 -10.50 1.09
CA SER A 7 -9.56 -10.75 -0.36
C SER A 7 -8.17 -10.87 -0.99
N THR A 8 -7.28 -9.94 -0.66
CA THR A 8 -5.86 -9.99 -1.01
C THR A 8 -5.00 -9.90 0.26
N PRO A 9 -4.81 -11.02 0.99
CA PRO A 9 -4.12 -11.01 2.27
C PRO A 9 -2.73 -10.36 2.23
N PRO A 10 -2.29 -9.67 3.30
CA PRO A 10 -1.02 -8.95 3.33
C PRO A 10 0.19 -9.76 2.84
N GLU A 11 0.28 -11.04 3.22
CA GLU A 11 1.40 -11.89 2.82
C GLU A 11 1.39 -12.23 1.32
N LEU A 12 0.20 -12.38 0.72
CA LEU A 12 0.09 -12.57 -0.74
C LEU A 12 0.57 -11.31 -1.48
N VAL A 13 0.14 -10.13 -1.04
CA VAL A 13 0.53 -8.87 -1.67
C VAL A 13 2.02 -8.57 -1.42
N ARG A 14 2.56 -8.91 -0.25
CA ARG A 14 4.00 -8.80 0.05
C ARG A 14 4.83 -9.66 -0.89
N ALA A 15 4.43 -10.92 -1.09
CA ALA A 15 5.12 -11.81 -2.03
C ALA A 15 5.07 -11.28 -3.47
N MET A 16 3.94 -10.71 -3.90
CA MET A 16 3.82 -10.04 -5.19
C MET A 16 4.74 -8.81 -5.29
N ALA A 17 4.75 -7.94 -4.28
CA ALA A 17 5.63 -6.77 -4.29
C ALA A 17 7.11 -7.16 -4.37
N ALA A 18 7.51 -8.21 -3.65
CA ALA A 18 8.88 -8.72 -3.68
C ALA A 18 9.31 -9.27 -5.05
N SER A 19 8.38 -9.61 -5.94
CA SER A 19 8.71 -10.08 -7.30
C SER A 19 8.91 -8.94 -8.31
N ILE A 20 8.65 -7.68 -7.92
CA ILE A 20 8.76 -6.50 -8.78
C ILE A 20 9.95 -5.65 -8.31
N PRO A 21 11.05 -5.57 -9.08
CA PRO A 21 12.19 -4.73 -8.72
C PRO A 21 11.79 -3.26 -8.53
N GLY A 22 12.18 -2.68 -7.39
CA GLY A 22 11.88 -1.29 -7.05
C GLY A 22 10.45 -1.05 -6.52
N ALA A 23 9.62 -2.09 -6.37
CA ALA A 23 8.32 -1.93 -5.75
C ALA A 23 8.44 -1.64 -4.24
N ARG A 24 7.57 -0.76 -3.77
CA ARG A 24 7.37 -0.45 -2.35
C ARG A 24 6.16 -1.22 -1.82
N PHE A 25 6.26 -1.71 -0.59
CA PHE A 25 5.17 -2.40 0.09
C PHE A 25 4.92 -1.77 1.45
N GLU A 26 3.65 -1.44 1.71
CA GLU A 26 3.21 -0.82 2.96
C GLU A 26 1.96 -1.51 3.49
N ILE A 27 1.94 -1.73 4.81
CA ILE A 27 0.76 -2.15 5.56
C ILE A 27 0.05 -0.92 6.08
N ILE A 28 -1.27 -0.85 5.86
CA ILE A 28 -2.12 0.20 6.40
C ILE A 28 -2.89 -0.42 7.56
N ALA A 29 -2.58 0.03 8.77
CA ALA A 29 -3.23 -0.44 9.99
C ALA A 29 -4.72 -0.05 10.01
N ASP A 30 -5.54 -0.90 10.65
CA ASP A 30 -6.98 -0.75 10.78
C ASP A 30 -7.70 -0.57 9.43
N ALA A 31 -7.31 -1.34 8.41
CA ALA A 31 -7.91 -1.28 7.08
C ALA A 31 -8.13 -2.67 6.49
N GLY A 32 -9.25 -2.85 5.80
CA GLY A 32 -9.58 -4.06 5.05
C GLY A 32 -9.12 -3.99 3.59
N HIS A 33 -10.00 -4.44 2.71
CA HIS A 33 -9.70 -4.60 1.29
C HIS A 33 -9.64 -3.28 0.49
N ILE A 34 -10.22 -2.19 1.00
CA ILE A 34 -10.29 -0.92 0.28
C ILE A 34 -9.67 0.22 1.11
N PRO A 35 -8.35 0.19 1.40
CA PRO A 35 -7.72 1.20 2.25
C PRO A 35 -7.87 2.64 1.74
N GLY A 36 -8.01 2.83 0.42
CA GLY A 36 -8.23 4.16 -0.17
C GLY A 36 -9.56 4.81 0.26
N VAL A 37 -10.53 4.00 0.68
CA VAL A 37 -11.81 4.47 1.24
C VAL A 37 -11.77 4.45 2.77
N GLU A 38 -11.15 3.43 3.36
CA GLU A 38 -11.15 3.22 4.82
C GLU A 38 -10.16 4.15 5.55
N ARG A 39 -8.97 4.36 4.97
CA ARG A 39 -7.87 5.18 5.51
C ARG A 39 -7.33 6.16 4.44
N PRO A 40 -8.18 7.05 3.89
CA PRO A 40 -7.84 7.86 2.71
C PRO A 40 -6.63 8.77 2.90
N ALA A 41 -6.49 9.40 4.07
CA ALA A 41 -5.38 10.31 4.36
C ALA A 41 -4.03 9.58 4.36
N GLU A 42 -3.97 8.36 4.92
CA GLU A 42 -2.74 7.58 4.96
C GLU A 42 -2.36 7.08 3.57
N VAL A 43 -3.33 6.59 2.79
CA VAL A 43 -3.08 6.20 1.40
C VAL A 43 -2.58 7.39 0.56
N ALA A 44 -3.23 8.55 0.68
CA ALA A 44 -2.83 9.75 -0.06
C ALA A 44 -1.41 10.19 0.31
N ARG A 45 -1.05 10.14 1.60
CA ARG A 45 0.30 10.44 2.08
C ARG A 45 1.33 9.49 1.48
N LEU A 46 1.11 8.18 1.56
CA LEU A 46 2.03 7.17 1.01
C LEU A 46 2.24 7.32 -0.50
N ILE A 47 1.18 7.65 -1.25
CA ILE A 47 1.27 7.94 -2.69
C ILE A 47 2.06 9.22 -2.93
N GLY A 48 1.81 10.28 -2.16
CA GLY A 48 2.56 11.54 -2.25
C GLY A 48 4.05 11.34 -2.02
N ASP A 49 4.42 10.68 -0.91
CA ASP A 49 5.81 10.35 -0.57
C ASP A 49 6.50 9.60 -1.73
N PHE A 50 5.81 8.60 -2.32
CA PHE A 50 6.35 7.83 -3.43
C PHE A 50 6.59 8.68 -4.69
N LEU A 51 5.68 9.62 -5.00
CA LEU A 51 5.83 10.51 -6.15
C LEU A 51 7.00 11.49 -5.96
N GLU A 52 7.19 12.02 -4.75
CA GLU A 52 8.34 12.87 -4.40
C GLU A 52 9.65 12.08 -4.49
N GLU A 53 9.73 10.89 -3.88
CA GLU A 53 10.90 10.02 -3.90
C GLU A 53 11.33 9.63 -5.32
N THR A 54 10.38 9.52 -6.24
CA THR A 54 10.63 9.15 -7.64
C THR A 54 10.74 10.35 -8.59
N GLY A 55 10.69 11.58 -8.06
CA GLY A 55 10.89 12.83 -8.82
C GLY A 55 9.76 13.17 -9.80
N HIS A 56 8.54 12.71 -9.52
CA HIS A 56 7.35 13.00 -10.34
C HIS A 56 6.61 14.27 -9.90
N VAL A 57 6.96 14.83 -8.73
CA VAL A 57 6.50 16.12 -8.20
C VAL A 57 7.64 16.84 -7.49
#